data_AF-A0A3R8JMP2-F1
#
_entry.id   AF-A0A3R8JMP2-F1
#
_cell.length_a   1.000
_cell.length_b   1.000
_cell.length_c   1.000
_cell.angle_alpha   90.00
_cell.angle_beta   90.00
_cell.angle_gamma   90.00
#
_symmetry.space_group_name_H-M   'P 1'
#
loop_
_entity.id
_entity.type
_entity.pdbx_description
1 polymer ?
#
loop_
_entity_poly.entity_id
_entity_poly.type
_entity_poly.pdbx_seq_one_letter_code
_entity_poly.pdbx_strand_id
1 'polypeptide(L)'
;MKNELYFERIITIGNLYLEYIFLEFETEPAFFTCVDNHDKLYLCLCSEIRGGQKWVVSECTLGILRLLITETIDMPSALCIPEHVILVTRDLQGHEKSCMINTYDVDPLDLPMTGTFLKCDTESANQYLMDKESAALEIHLEYNSVQYEDSIKRLMSYI
;
A
#
# COMPACT_ATOMS: atom_id res chain seq x y z
N MET A 1 10.30 12.30 -3.09
CA MET A 1 9.67 13.24 -2.14
C MET A 1 9.69 12.59 -0.77
N LYS A 2 9.76 13.34 0.34
CA LYS A 2 9.60 12.74 1.67
C LYS A 2 8.15 12.27 1.79
N ASN A 3 7.92 10.99 2.02
CA ASN A 3 6.59 10.48 2.27
C ASN A 3 6.06 11.17 3.54
N GLU A 4 4.91 11.83 3.42
CA GLU A 4 4.27 12.53 4.55
C GLU A 4 3.65 11.49 5.48
N LEU A 5 3.86 11.63 6.79
CA LEU A 5 3.24 10.73 7.77
C LEU A 5 1.72 10.86 7.68
N TYR A 6 1.04 9.78 7.32
CA TYR A 6 -0.41 9.79 7.10
C TYR A 6 -1.16 9.10 8.23
N PHE A 7 -0.68 7.94 8.67
CA PHE A 7 -1.18 7.24 9.85
C PHE A 7 -0.07 7.01 10.88
N GLU A 8 -0.41 7.16 12.15
CA GLU A 8 0.54 7.02 13.26
C GLU A 8 0.18 5.82 14.13
N ARG A 9 1.17 4.94 14.41
CA ARG A 9 1.00 3.80 15.33
C ARG A 9 -0.18 2.88 14.98
N ILE A 10 -0.31 2.55 13.70
CA ILE A 10 -1.23 1.51 13.23
C ILE A 10 -0.85 0.17 13.85
N ILE A 11 -1.85 -0.56 14.35
CA ILE A 11 -1.66 -1.88 14.96
C ILE A 11 -0.92 -2.80 13.98
N THR A 12 0.06 -3.56 14.49
CA THR A 12 0.96 -4.49 13.78
C THR A 12 1.86 -3.90 12.67
N ILE A 13 1.61 -2.68 12.19
CA ILE A 13 2.39 -2.02 11.13
C ILE A 13 3.33 -0.94 11.69
N GLY A 14 2.85 -0.08 12.59
CA GLY A 14 3.53 1.14 12.99
C GLY A 14 3.10 2.35 12.15
N ASN A 15 4.04 3.16 11.69
CA ASN A 15 3.73 4.38 10.95
C ASN A 15 3.57 4.08 9.46
N LEU A 16 2.58 4.73 8.84
CA LEU A 16 2.36 4.70 7.40
C LEU A 16 2.51 6.09 6.81
N TYR A 17 3.24 6.17 5.71
CA TYR A 17 3.52 7.39 5.00
C TYR A 17 2.84 7.38 3.64
N LEU A 18 2.14 8.47 3.31
CA LEU A 18 1.46 8.63 2.03
C LEU A 18 2.47 8.57 0.89
N GLU A 19 2.16 7.77 -0.13
CA GLU A 19 3.07 7.51 -1.24
C GLU A 19 2.49 7.95 -2.59
N TYR A 20 1.33 7.42 -2.98
CA TYR A 20 0.71 7.77 -4.27
C TYR A 20 -0.82 7.80 -4.14
N ILE A 21 -1.44 8.87 -4.64
CA ILE A 21 -2.89 9.05 -4.63
C ILE A 21 -3.44 8.70 -6.02
N PHE A 22 -4.37 7.74 -6.08
CA PHE A 22 -5.06 7.39 -7.32
C PHE A 22 -6.34 8.19 -7.50
N LEU A 23 -7.07 8.42 -6.41
CA LEU A 23 -8.34 9.14 -6.40
C LEU A 23 -8.41 10.11 -5.23
N GLU A 24 -8.93 11.30 -5.48
CA GLU A 24 -9.22 12.33 -4.49
C GLU A 24 -10.72 12.61 -4.45
N PHE A 25 -11.23 12.93 -3.27
CA PHE A 25 -12.57 13.46 -3.07
C PHE A 25 -12.48 14.73 -2.22
N GLU A 26 -12.96 15.86 -2.74
CA GLU A 26 -12.88 17.16 -2.04
C GLU A 26 -11.47 17.49 -1.49
N THR A 27 -10.44 17.20 -2.29
CA THR A 27 -8.99 17.37 -1.96
C THR A 27 -8.42 16.38 -0.94
N GLU A 28 -9.21 15.44 -0.45
CA GLU A 28 -8.77 14.38 0.44
C GLU A 28 -8.47 13.08 -0.34
N PRO A 29 -7.39 12.34 -0.01
CA PRO A 29 -7.12 11.03 -0.60
C PRO A 29 -8.25 10.04 -0.33
N ALA A 30 -8.93 9.61 -1.40
CA ALA A 30 -10.01 8.64 -1.32
C ALA A 30 -9.49 7.21 -1.57
N PHE A 31 -8.55 7.06 -2.49
CA PHE A 31 -7.92 5.78 -2.79
C PHE A 31 -6.44 5.99 -3.14
N PHE A 32 -5.56 5.40 -2.36
CA PHE A 32 -4.14 5.74 -2.36
C PHE A 32 -3.29 4.59 -1.83
N THR A 33 -1.97 4.75 -1.92
CA THR A 33 -1.00 3.84 -1.31
C THR A 33 -0.20 4.54 -0.24
N CYS A 34 0.18 3.74 0.76
CA CYS A 34 1.14 4.10 1.78
C CYS A 34 2.28 3.09 1.82
N VAL A 35 3.40 3.50 2.42
CA VAL A 35 4.47 2.61 2.85
C VAL A 35 4.73 2.71 4.33
N ASP A 36 5.18 1.62 4.93
CA ASP A 36 5.70 1.65 6.30
C ASP A 36 7.20 2.00 6.35
N ASN A 37 7.78 1.94 7.55
CA ASN A 37 9.22 2.18 7.78
C ASN A 37 10.15 1.16 7.10
N HIS A 38 9.61 0.09 6.53
CA HIS A 38 10.33 -0.99 5.87
C HIS A 38 10.02 -1.07 4.37
N ASP A 39 9.48 0.02 3.79
CA ASP A 39 9.08 0.12 2.39
C ASP A 39 8.04 -0.91 1.95
N LYS A 40 7.32 -1.51 2.90
CA LYS A 40 6.22 -2.41 2.58
C LYS A 40 5.01 -1.58 2.15
N LEU A 41 4.40 -1.99 1.04
CA LEU A 41 3.33 -1.25 0.37
C LEU A 41 1.95 -1.65 0.92
N TYR A 42 1.09 -0.65 1.07
CA TYR A 42 -0.28 -0.80 1.54
C TYR A 42 -1.24 -0.02 0.64
N LEU A 43 -2.38 -0.63 0.34
CA LEU A 43 -3.50 -0.02 -0.38
C LEU A 43 -4.51 0.51 0.63
N CYS A 44 -4.89 1.77 0.49
CA CYS A 44 -5.75 2.47 1.43
C CYS A 44 -6.99 3.01 0.71
N LEU A 45 -8.16 2.69 1.24
CA LEU A 45 -9.45 3.23 0.81
C LEU A 45 -10.07 4.02 1.95
N CYS A 46 -10.47 5.27 1.70
CA CYS A 46 -11.32 6.01 2.62
C CYS A 46 -12.80 5.67 2.35
N SER A 47 -13.50 5.08 3.33
CA SER A 47 -14.88 4.61 3.17
C SER A 47 -15.94 5.56 3.77
N GLU A 48 -15.56 6.40 4.75
CA GLU A 48 -16.44 7.38 5.39
C GLU A 48 -15.64 8.65 5.72
N ILE A 49 -16.28 9.81 5.59
CA ILE A 49 -15.69 11.14 5.85
C ILE A 49 -16.62 12.11 6.62
N ARG A 50 -17.93 11.84 6.70
CA ARG A 50 -18.96 12.78 7.20
C ARG A 50 -19.14 12.73 8.72
N GLY A 51 -18.96 11.56 9.32
CA GLY A 51 -19.19 11.30 10.76
C GLY A 51 -17.90 11.10 11.57
N GLY A 52 -16.76 11.47 10.99
CA GLY A 52 -15.45 10.91 11.29
C GLY A 52 -14.90 10.27 10.01
N GLN A 53 -13.65 9.84 10.06
CA GLN A 53 -13.02 9.20 8.92
C GLN A 53 -12.81 7.71 9.18
N LYS A 54 -12.99 6.89 8.15
CA LYS A 54 -12.74 5.46 8.21
C LYS A 54 -11.97 5.03 6.98
N TRP A 55 -10.99 4.15 7.18
CA TRP A 55 -10.20 3.58 6.11
C TRP A 55 -10.12 2.07 6.22
N VAL A 56 -10.09 1.43 5.06
CA VAL A 56 -9.67 0.04 4.89
C VAL A 56 -8.24 0.07 4.38
N VAL A 57 -7.31 -0.51 5.14
CA VAL A 57 -5.89 -0.59 4.83
C VAL A 57 -5.53 -2.06 4.61
N SER A 58 -5.11 -2.38 3.39
CA SER A 58 -4.73 -3.73 2.97
C SER A 58 -3.25 -3.76 2.61
N GLU A 59 -2.55 -4.83 2.98
CA GLU A 59 -1.23 -5.10 2.40
C GLU A 59 -1.35 -5.21 0.87
N CYS A 60 -0.36 -4.66 0.17
CA CYS A 60 -0.36 -4.61 -1.28
C CYS A 60 1.01 -5.01 -1.81
N THR A 61 1.03 -5.83 -2.86
CA THR A 61 2.25 -6.15 -3.61
C THR A 61 2.22 -5.42 -4.94
N LEU A 62 3.39 -5.25 -5.58
CA LEU A 62 3.46 -4.69 -6.93
C LEU A 62 2.63 -5.51 -7.94
N GLY A 63 2.48 -6.82 -7.72
CA GLY A 63 1.61 -7.68 -8.52
C GLY A 63 0.13 -7.32 -8.38
N ILE A 64 -0.36 -7.11 -7.15
CA ILE A 64 -1.74 -6.66 -6.90
C ILE A 64 -1.96 -5.28 -7.51
N LEU A 65 -1.02 -4.36 -7.29
CA LEU A 65 -1.10 -3.00 -7.81
C LEU A 65 -1.16 -2.98 -9.33
N ARG A 66 -0.34 -3.80 -10.01
CA ARG A 66 -0.39 -3.99 -11.46
C ARG A 66 -1.78 -4.44 -11.92
N LEU A 67 -2.31 -5.52 -11.34
CA LEU A 67 -3.61 -6.06 -11.72
C LEU A 67 -4.74 -5.04 -11.54
N LEU A 68 -4.65 -4.19 -10.52
CA LEU A 68 -5.61 -3.13 -10.25
C LEU A 68 -5.52 -1.99 -11.27
N ILE A 69 -4.31 -1.50 -11.58
CA ILE A 69 -4.07 -0.42 -12.55
C ILE A 69 -4.45 -0.86 -13.97
N THR A 70 -4.23 -2.13 -14.33
CA THR A 70 -4.59 -2.68 -15.64
C THR A 70 -6.04 -3.17 -15.71
N GLU A 71 -6.89 -2.79 -14.75
CA GLU A 71 -8.31 -3.17 -14.66
C GLU A 71 -8.55 -4.69 -14.78
N THR A 72 -7.59 -5.51 -14.36
CA THR A 72 -7.69 -6.98 -14.38
C THR A 72 -8.43 -7.51 -13.17
N ILE A 73 -8.35 -6.80 -12.04
CA ILE A 73 -9.17 -7.02 -10.85
C ILE A 73 -9.89 -5.72 -10.47
N ASP A 74 -11.04 -5.85 -9.82
CA ASP A 74 -11.77 -4.71 -9.28
C ASP A 74 -11.17 -4.22 -7.94
N MET A 75 -11.53 -3.00 -7.53
CA MET A 75 -11.01 -2.40 -6.30
C MET A 75 -11.32 -3.23 -5.05
N PRO A 76 -12.54 -3.77 -4.85
CA PRO A 76 -12.83 -4.63 -3.70
C PRO A 76 -11.95 -5.88 -3.68
N SER A 77 -11.76 -6.55 -4.82
CA SER A 77 -10.89 -7.74 -4.90
C SER A 77 -9.46 -7.40 -4.53
N ALA A 78 -8.92 -6.28 -5.01
CA ALA A 78 -7.55 -5.86 -4.69
C ALA A 78 -7.34 -5.63 -3.17
N LEU A 79 -8.30 -4.98 -2.51
CA LEU A 79 -8.30 -4.77 -1.06
C LEU A 79 -8.47 -6.07 -0.26
N CYS A 80 -9.04 -7.10 -0.88
CA CYS A 80 -9.45 -8.33 -0.20
C CYS A 80 -8.61 -9.56 -0.58
N ILE A 81 -7.50 -9.39 -1.33
CA ILE A 81 -6.57 -10.49 -1.63
C ILE A 81 -5.85 -10.98 -0.36
N PRO A 82 -5.34 -10.11 0.53
CA PRO A 82 -4.78 -10.55 1.80
C PRO A 82 -5.85 -11.15 2.72
N GLU A 83 -5.44 -12.07 3.61
CA GLU A 83 -6.35 -12.71 4.58
C GLU A 83 -6.89 -11.73 5.63
N HIS A 84 -6.12 -10.68 5.91
CA HIS A 84 -6.45 -9.68 6.92
C HIS A 84 -6.31 -8.28 6.35
N VAL A 85 -7.17 -7.39 6.83
CA VAL A 85 -7.08 -5.94 6.61
C VAL A 85 -7.07 -5.21 7.94
N ILE A 86 -6.65 -3.96 7.91
CA ILE A 86 -6.70 -3.07 9.06
C ILE A 86 -7.75 -2.01 8.81
N LEU A 87 -8.69 -1.89 9.74
CA LEU A 87 -9.61 -0.78 9.78
C LEU A 87 -8.99 0.34 10.61
N VAL A 88 -8.87 1.52 10.03
CA VAL A 88 -8.45 2.73 10.72
C VAL A 88 -9.66 3.63 10.85
N THR A 89 -9.88 4.20 12.03
CA THR A 89 -10.93 5.20 12.26
C THR A 89 -10.34 6.41 12.95
N ARG A 90 -10.82 7.60 12.56
CA ARG A 90 -10.49 8.86 13.20
C ARG A 90 -11.78 9.55 13.59
N ASP A 91 -11.93 9.84 14.88
CA ASP A 91 -13.10 10.58 15.37
C ASP A 91 -12.99 12.08 15.04
N LEU A 92 -14.07 12.83 15.28
CA LEU A 92 -14.12 14.28 15.03
C LEU A 92 -13.15 15.09 15.92
N GLN A 93 -12.57 14.48 16.95
CA GLN A 93 -11.55 15.09 17.82
C GLN A 93 -10.12 14.81 17.30
N GLY A 94 -10.00 14.01 16.24
CA GLY A 94 -8.73 13.63 15.64
C GLY A 94 -8.11 12.37 16.27
N HIS A 95 -8.81 11.67 17.17
CA HIS A 95 -8.26 10.46 17.76
C HIS A 95 -8.34 9.29 16.79
N GLU A 96 -7.18 8.75 16.45
CA GLU A 96 -7.03 7.60 15.57
C GLU A 96 -7.04 6.29 16.36
N LYS A 97 -7.72 5.28 15.81
CA LYS A 97 -7.72 3.90 16.30
C LYS A 97 -7.60 2.95 15.13
N SER A 98 -6.96 1.82 15.35
CA SER A 98 -6.87 0.75 14.36
C SER A 98 -7.13 -0.62 14.96
N CYS A 99 -7.73 -1.49 14.16
CA CYS A 99 -7.88 -2.91 14.48
C CYS A 99 -7.64 -3.76 13.23
N MET A 100 -7.11 -4.95 13.43
CA MET A 100 -6.96 -5.95 12.38
C MET A 100 -8.17 -6.88 12.41
N ILE A 101 -8.76 -7.13 11.24
CA ILE A 101 -9.88 -8.04 11.07
C ILE A 101 -9.60 -8.99 9.90
N ASN A 102 -10.33 -10.11 9.85
CA ASN A 102 -10.32 -10.93 8.66
C ASN A 102 -11.02 -10.18 7.53
N THR A 103 -10.51 -10.32 6.32
CA THR A 103 -11.06 -9.68 5.12
C THR A 103 -12.53 -10.03 4.87
N TYR A 104 -12.96 -11.24 5.21
CA TYR A 104 -14.37 -11.65 5.05
C TYR A 104 -15.32 -10.96 6.05
N ASP A 105 -14.78 -10.34 7.10
CA ASP A 105 -15.55 -9.62 8.13
C ASP A 105 -15.66 -8.11 7.85
N VAL A 106 -15.08 -7.62 6.74
CA VAL A 106 -15.20 -6.21 6.33
C VAL A 106 -16.65 -5.92 5.96
N ASP A 107 -17.20 -4.81 6.47
CA ASP A 107 -18.55 -4.38 6.10
C ASP A 107 -18.59 -4.10 4.59
N PRO A 108 -19.47 -4.74 3.81
CA PRO A 108 -19.59 -4.46 2.38
C PRO A 108 -19.88 -2.99 2.05
N LEU A 109 -20.44 -2.22 3.00
CA LEU A 109 -20.67 -0.78 2.84
C LEU A 109 -19.37 0.04 2.93
N ASP A 110 -18.30 -0.51 3.50
CA ASP A 110 -16.98 0.12 3.52
C ASP A 110 -16.20 -0.09 2.22
N LEU A 111 -16.66 -0.99 1.35
CA LEU A 111 -15.99 -1.34 0.10
C LEU A 111 -16.71 -0.71 -1.10
N PRO A 112 -15.99 -0.48 -2.22
CA PRO A 112 -16.64 -0.15 -3.48
C PRO A 112 -17.58 -1.28 -3.90
N MET A 113 -18.56 -0.96 -4.75
CA MET A 113 -19.40 -2.01 -5.32
C MET A 113 -18.54 -3.03 -6.08
N THR A 114 -18.83 -4.32 -5.93
CA THR A 114 -18.21 -5.37 -6.75
C THR A 114 -18.34 -5.03 -8.24
N GLY A 115 -17.25 -5.21 -8.99
CA GLY A 115 -17.14 -4.79 -10.39
C GLY A 115 -16.68 -3.34 -10.59
N THR A 116 -16.40 -2.60 -9.53
CA THR A 116 -15.86 -1.22 -9.64
C THR A 116 -14.36 -1.25 -9.89
N PHE A 117 -13.95 -0.93 -11.12
CA PHE A 117 -12.55 -0.79 -11.51
C PHE A 117 -12.00 0.61 -11.19
N LEU A 118 -10.68 0.69 -11.01
CA LEU A 118 -9.99 1.91 -10.65
C LEU A 118 -9.93 2.89 -11.84
N LYS A 119 -10.70 3.98 -11.77
CA LYS A 119 -10.67 5.05 -12.78
C LYS A 119 -9.69 6.16 -12.41
N CYS A 120 -8.40 5.93 -12.66
CA CYS A 120 -7.33 6.90 -12.39
C CYS A 120 -6.67 7.39 -13.69
N ASP A 121 -5.76 8.35 -13.59
CA ASP A 121 -4.82 8.65 -14.66
C ASP A 121 -3.88 7.46 -14.87
N THR A 122 -4.19 6.66 -15.89
CA THR A 122 -3.47 5.43 -16.22
C THR A 122 -2.01 5.68 -16.58
N GLU A 123 -1.65 6.82 -17.18
CA GLU A 123 -0.26 7.11 -17.55
C GLU A 123 0.58 7.34 -16.28
N SER A 124 0.10 8.25 -15.42
CA SER A 124 0.74 8.55 -14.14
C SER A 124 0.81 7.31 -13.23
N ALA A 125 -0.27 6.52 -13.17
CA ALA A 125 -0.31 5.30 -12.37
C ALA A 125 0.67 4.23 -12.87
N ASN A 126 0.80 4.05 -14.20
CA ASN A 126 1.77 3.12 -14.76
C ASN A 126 3.21 3.59 -14.53
N GLN A 127 3.47 4.89 -14.64
CA GLN A 127 4.79 5.43 -14.33
C GLN A 127 5.18 5.15 -12.87
N TYR A 128 4.25 5.40 -11.94
CA TYR A 128 4.44 5.07 -10.52
C TYR A 128 4.78 3.58 -10.31
N LEU A 129 4.04 2.67 -10.95
CA LEU A 129 4.32 1.24 -10.89
C LEU A 129 5.72 0.91 -11.46
N MET A 130 6.09 1.48 -12.60
CA MET A 130 7.40 1.26 -13.23
C MET A 130 8.56 1.75 -12.35
N ASP A 131 8.40 2.91 -11.71
CA ASP A 131 9.40 3.47 -10.80
C ASP A 131 9.63 2.53 -9.61
N LYS A 132 8.54 1.98 -9.04
CA LYS A 132 8.61 1.00 -7.96
C LYS A 132 9.29 -0.30 -8.35
N GLU A 133 8.98 -0.81 -9.53
CA GLU A 133 9.60 -2.04 -10.05
C GLU A 133 11.08 -1.86 -10.33
N SER A 134 11.46 -0.69 -10.88
CA SER A 134 12.85 -0.35 -11.13
C SER A 134 13.63 -0.26 -9.81
N ALA A 135 13.11 0.44 -8.81
CA ALA A 135 13.74 0.53 -7.48
C ALA A 135 13.91 -0.85 -6.83
N ALA A 136 12.90 -1.73 -6.91
CA ALA A 136 12.99 -3.09 -6.38
C ALA A 136 14.06 -3.93 -7.10
N LEU A 137 14.21 -3.77 -8.41
CA LEU A 137 15.24 -4.43 -9.21
C LEU A 137 16.65 -3.92 -8.87
N GLU A 138 16.82 -2.61 -8.70
CA GLU A 138 18.09 -2.00 -8.31
C GLU A 138 18.58 -2.55 -6.97
N ILE A 139 17.72 -2.58 -5.95
CA ILE A 139 18.03 -3.16 -4.63
C ILE A 139 18.45 -4.63 -4.75
N HIS A 140 17.73 -5.41 -5.58
CA HIS A 140 18.04 -6.82 -5.78
C HIS A 140 19.41 -7.03 -6.45
N LEU A 141 19.75 -6.20 -7.44
CA LEU A 141 21.03 -6.26 -8.14
C LEU A 141 22.18 -5.83 -7.21
N GLU A 142 21.99 -4.79 -6.40
CA GLU A 142 22.97 -4.34 -5.41
C GLU A 142 23.23 -5.42 -4.34
N TYR A 143 22.18 -6.07 -3.83
CA TYR A 143 22.34 -7.14 -2.85
C TYR A 143 23.15 -8.33 -3.42
N ASN A 144 22.86 -8.72 -4.66
CA ASN A 144 23.54 -9.84 -5.31
C ASN A 144 25.02 -9.53 -5.60
N SER A 145 25.35 -8.29 -5.97
CA SER A 145 26.74 -7.89 -6.24
C SER A 145 27.59 -7.95 -4.96
N VAL A 146 27.05 -7.46 -3.83
CA VAL A 146 27.72 -7.52 -2.51
C VAL A 146 27.95 -8.97 -2.06
N GLN A 147 26.95 -9.83 -2.19
CA GLN A 147 27.08 -11.26 -1.83
C GLN A 147 28.15 -11.98 -2.66
N TYR A 148 28.25 -11.64 -3.95
CA TYR A 148 29.26 -12.20 -4.84
C TYR A 148 30.68 -11.76 -4.44
N GLU A 149 30.88 -10.48 -4.12
CA GLU A 149 32.18 -9.98 -3.64
C GLU A 149 32.62 -10.62 -2.32
N ASP A 150 31.70 -10.77 -1.36
CA ASP A 150 31.99 -11.41 -0.08
C ASP A 150 32.36 -12.89 -0.25
N SER A 151 31.71 -13.57 -1.20
CA SER A 151 32.02 -14.96 -1.55
C SER A 151 33.43 -15.10 -2.12
N ILE A 152 33.85 -14.18 -3.00
CA ILE A 152 35.23 -14.14 -3.54
C ILE A 152 36.25 -13.86 -2.43
N LYS A 153 36.01 -12.86 -1.57
CA LYS A 153 36.90 -12.54 -0.45
C LYS A 153 37.09 -13.73 0.49
N ARG A 154 36.01 -14.47 0.79
CA ARG A 154 36.10 -15.69 1.60
C ARG A 154 36.95 -16.76 0.91
N LEU A 155 36.72 -17.05 -0.37
CA LEU A 155 37.53 -18.00 -1.14
C LEU A 155 39.02 -17.63 -1.15
N MET A 156 39.34 -16.35 -1.33
CA MET A 156 40.73 -15.88 -1.31
C MET A 156 41.39 -15.95 0.07
N SER A 157 40.62 -15.97 1.17
CA SER A 157 41.18 -16.13 2.52
C SER A 157 41.68 -17.55 2.83
N TYR A 158 41.36 -18.53 1.99
CA TYR A 158 41.80 -19.92 2.10
C TYR A 158 43.00 -20.27 1.21
N ILE A 159 43.57 -19.30 0.48
CA ILE A 159 44.74 -19.43 -0.41
C ILE A 159 45.89 -18.63 0.19
#